data_AF-A0A258CS23-F1
#
_entry.id   AF-A0A258CS23-F1
#
_cell.length_a   1.000
_cell.length_b   1.000
_cell.length_c   1.000
_cell.angle_alpha   90.00
_cell.angle_beta   90.00
_cell.angle_gamma   90.00
#
_symmetry.space_group_name_H-M   'P 1'
#
loop_
_entity.id
_entity.type
_entity.pdbx_description
1 polymer ?
#
loop_
_entity_poly.entity_id
_entity_poly.type
_entity_poly.pdbx_seq_one_letter_code
_entity_poly.pdbx_strand_id
1 'polypeptide(L)'
;MDGLNAEDVVVVDCLTLWLSNLMLAEMDVASAAGDLVAAAERFQGALWLVSNEVGFGIVPDNALARRFRDEAGRLHQGLAKTAGTVTLMVAGLALRMK
;
A
#
# COMPACT_ATOMS: atom_id res chain seq x y z
N MET A 1 -12.62 -10.34 5.76
CA MET A 1 -11.81 -10.73 6.93
C MET A 1 -12.47 -11.86 7.71
N ASP A 2 -13.54 -12.47 7.18
CA ASP A 2 -14.23 -13.56 7.87
C ASP A 2 -13.27 -14.75 8.01
N GLY A 3 -13.01 -15.15 9.26
CA GLY A 3 -12.09 -16.24 9.61
C GLY A 3 -10.75 -15.78 10.19
N LEU A 4 -10.41 -14.49 10.16
CA LEU A 4 -9.23 -13.96 10.83
C LEU A 4 -9.59 -13.34 12.19
N ASN A 5 -8.72 -13.47 13.18
CA ASN A 5 -8.93 -12.99 14.54
C ASN A 5 -7.68 -12.24 15.07
N ALA A 6 -7.76 -11.73 16.30
CA ALA A 6 -6.78 -10.79 16.85
C ALA A 6 -5.39 -11.40 17.11
N GLU A 7 -5.27 -12.72 17.12
CA GLU A 7 -3.99 -13.43 17.28
C GLU A 7 -3.28 -13.66 15.94
N ASP A 8 -3.98 -13.46 14.82
CA ASP A 8 -3.42 -13.70 13.49
C ASP A 8 -2.41 -12.63 13.08
N VAL A 9 -1.39 -13.08 12.36
CA VAL A 9 -0.43 -12.22 11.66
C VAL A 9 -0.67 -12.34 10.17
N VAL A 10 -1.00 -11.22 9.54
CA VAL A 10 -1.25 -11.12 8.10
C VAL A 10 -0.15 -10.30 7.46
N VAL A 11 0.42 -10.82 6.38
CA VAL A 11 1.38 -10.11 5.55
C VAL A 11 0.81 -10.00 4.14
N VAL A 12 0.75 -8.78 3.60
CA VAL A 12 0.37 -8.51 2.22
C VAL A 12 1.58 -7.99 1.48
N ASP A 13 2.07 -8.75 0.51
CA ASP A 13 3.28 -8.42 -0.27
C ASP A 13 3.03 -8.68 -1.78
N CYS A 14 3.02 -7.68 -2.67
CA CYS A 14 3.16 -6.24 -2.44
C CYS A 14 1.98 -5.41 -2.96
N LEU A 15 1.75 -4.26 -2.34
CA LEU A 15 0.68 -3.34 -2.70
C LEU A 15 0.85 -2.69 -4.08
N THR A 16 2.07 -2.51 -4.56
CA THR A 16 2.36 -1.99 -5.90
C THR A 16 1.95 -2.96 -7.00
N LEU A 17 2.12 -4.27 -6.79
CA LEU A 17 1.61 -5.28 -7.71
C LEU A 17 0.08 -5.35 -7.68
N TRP A 18 -0.51 -5.34 -6.48
CA TRP A 18 -1.96 -5.29 -6.32
C TRP A 18 -2.58 -4.08 -7.04
N LEU A 19 -2.01 -2.88 -6.84
CA LEU A 19 -2.42 -1.66 -7.51
C LEU A 19 -2.30 -1.77 -9.04
N SER A 20 -1.19 -2.34 -9.53
CA SER A 20 -0.99 -2.55 -10.98
C SER A 20 -2.10 -3.43 -11.56
N ASN A 21 -2.45 -4.53 -10.87
CA ASN A 21 -3.50 -5.44 -11.32
C ASN A 21 -4.87 -4.75 -11.38
N LEU A 22 -5.21 -3.92 -10.38
CA LEU A 22 -6.45 -3.14 -10.40
C LEU A 22 -6.49 -2.18 -11.59
N MET A 23 -5.39 -1.48 -11.86
CA MET A 23 -5.30 -0.53 -12.97
C MET A 23 -5.41 -1.22 -14.33
N LEU A 24 -4.75 -2.37 -14.51
CA LEU A 24 -4.80 -3.14 -15.75
C LEU A 24 -6.16 -3.81 -15.98
N ALA A 25 -6.87 -4.14 -14.90
CA ALA A 25 -8.26 -4.60 -14.95
C ALA A 25 -9.28 -3.45 -15.06
N GLU A 26 -8.82 -2.21 -15.21
CA GLU A 26 -9.65 -0.99 -15.31
C GLU A 26 -10.63 -0.81 -14.15
N MET A 27 -10.25 -1.30 -12.96
CA MET A 27 -11.06 -1.16 -11.74
C MET A 27 -10.97 0.25 -11.16
N ASP A 28 -11.94 0.60 -10.31
CA ASP A 28 -11.88 1.82 -9.51
C ASP A 28 -10.84 1.70 -8.39
N VAL A 29 -9.65 2.21 -8.70
CA VAL A 29 -8.49 2.25 -7.79
C VAL A 29 -8.80 3.03 -6.51
N ALA A 30 -9.53 4.15 -6.60
CA ALA A 30 -9.78 5.00 -5.45
C ALA A 30 -10.73 4.31 -4.46
N SER A 31 -11.79 3.66 -4.98
CA SER A 31 -12.69 2.85 -4.16
C SER A 31 -11.93 1.69 -3.51
N ALA A 32 -11.18 0.90 -4.29
CA ALA A 32 -10.45 -0.25 -3.76
C ALA A 32 -9.39 0.13 -2.72
N ALA A 33 -8.68 1.25 -2.92
CA ALA A 33 -7.74 1.79 -1.94
C ALA A 33 -8.45 2.22 -0.65
N GLY A 34 -9.63 2.86 -0.77
CA GLY A 34 -10.47 3.21 0.38
C GLY A 34 -10.90 2.00 1.19
N ASP A 35 -11.33 0.94 0.50
CA ASP A 35 -11.74 -0.32 1.14
C ASP A 35 -10.56 -0.99 1.88
N LEU A 36 -9.36 -0.99 1.28
CA LEU A 36 -8.16 -1.52 1.92
C LEU A 36 -7.78 -0.71 3.18
N VAL A 37 -7.83 0.62 3.12
CA VAL A 37 -7.56 1.48 4.28
C VAL A 37 -8.56 1.22 5.40
N ALA A 38 -9.85 1.15 5.07
CA ALA A 38 -10.90 0.86 6.05
C ALA A 38 -10.77 -0.55 6.66
N ALA A 39 -10.36 -1.53 5.85
CA ALA A 39 -10.09 -2.88 6.33
C ALA A 39 -8.88 -2.90 7.27
N ALA A 40 -7.78 -2.24 6.90
CA ALA A 40 -6.58 -2.13 7.73
C ALA A 40 -6.86 -1.45 9.08
N GLU A 41 -7.73 -0.43 9.11
CA GLU A 41 -8.14 0.25 10.34
C GLU A 41 -8.99 -0.64 11.26
N ARG A 42 -9.82 -1.52 10.70
CA ARG A 42 -10.70 -2.41 11.47
C ARG A 42 -10.02 -3.67 11.95
N PHE A 43 -8.95 -4.11 11.29
CA PHE A 43 -8.26 -5.35 11.62
C PHE A 43 -7.61 -5.29 13.01
N GLN A 44 -7.90 -6.29 13.83
CA GLN A 44 -7.45 -6.32 15.24
C GLN A 44 -6.17 -7.14 15.44
N GLY A 45 -5.75 -7.93 14.44
CA GLY A 45 -4.49 -8.69 14.47
C GLY A 45 -3.28 -7.87 13.98
N ALA A 46 -2.14 -8.54 13.83
CA ALA A 46 -0.94 -7.89 13.32
C ALA A 46 -0.97 -7.86 11.78
N LEU A 47 -1.05 -6.66 11.19
CA LEU A 47 -1.06 -6.48 9.75
C LEU A 47 0.22 -5.82 9.25
N TRP A 48 0.94 -6.51 8.38
CA TRP A 48 2.12 -6.02 7.69
C TRP A 48 1.78 -5.80 6.22
N LEU A 49 1.88 -4.55 5.76
CA LEU A 49 1.64 -4.16 4.39
C LEU A 49 2.97 -3.78 3.74
N VAL A 50 3.41 -4.55 2.74
CA VAL A 50 4.66 -4.34 2.03
C VAL A 50 4.38 -3.65 0.70
N SER A 51 5.18 -2.64 0.38
CA SER A 51 5.07 -1.89 -0.87
C SER A 51 6.43 -1.36 -1.29
N ASN A 52 6.51 -0.86 -2.53
CA ASN A 52 7.67 -0.14 -3.04
C ASN A 52 7.41 1.36 -3.12
N GLU A 53 8.39 2.16 -2.71
CA GLU A 53 8.44 3.58 -3.02
C GLU A 53 8.90 3.75 -4.49
N VAL A 54 8.11 4.48 -5.28
CA VAL A 54 8.32 4.66 -6.74
C VAL A 54 8.37 6.13 -7.15
N GLY A 55 8.16 7.05 -6.21
CA GLY A 55 8.13 8.49 -6.41
C GLY A 55 9.47 9.20 -6.25
N PHE A 56 10.54 8.51 -5.85
CA PHE A 56 11.89 9.09 -5.74
C PHE A 56 12.66 9.15 -7.07
N GLY A 57 12.04 8.75 -8.18
CA GLY A 57 12.59 8.86 -9.52
C GLY A 57 12.18 10.14 -10.26
N ILE A 58 12.51 10.19 -11.55
CA ILE A 58 12.04 11.22 -12.47
C ILE A 58 10.59 10.93 -12.88
N VAL A 59 9.87 11.96 -13.34
CA VAL A 59 8.55 11.85 -13.95
C VAL A 59 8.61 10.97 -15.21
N PRO A 60 7.86 9.86 -15.28
CA PRO A 60 7.83 9.02 -16.48
C PRO A 60 7.16 9.71 -17.67
N ASP A 61 7.61 9.39 -18.87
CA ASP A 61 6.99 9.86 -20.12
C ASP A 61 5.68 9.11 -20.47
N ASN A 62 5.55 7.87 -20.02
CA ASN A 62 4.32 7.09 -20.16
C ASN A 62 3.22 7.60 -19.20
N ALA A 63 2.05 7.97 -19.74
CA ALA A 63 0.89 8.41 -18.98
C ALA A 63 0.41 7.38 -17.94
N LEU A 64 0.41 6.10 -18.29
CA LEU A 64 0.04 5.02 -17.36
C LEU A 64 1.03 4.95 -16.19
N ALA A 65 2.32 5.08 -16.46
CA ALA A 65 3.36 5.05 -15.43
C ALA A 65 3.28 6.29 -14.51
N ARG A 66 2.95 7.47 -15.05
CA ARG A 66 2.67 8.66 -14.21
C ARG A 66 1.47 8.42 -13.30
N ARG A 67 0.36 7.93 -13.85
CA ARG A 67 -0.83 7.62 -13.04
C ARG A 67 -0.51 6.58 -11.96
N PHE A 68 0.20 5.51 -12.31
CA PHE A 68 0.59 4.46 -11.36
C PHE A 68 1.41 5.02 -10.19
N ARG A 69 2.44 5.84 -10.46
CA ARG A 69 3.26 6.41 -9.39
C ARG A 69 2.43 7.32 -8.47
N ASP A 70 1.51 8.10 -9.03
CA ASP A 70 0.68 9.03 -8.28
C ASP A 70 -0.34 8.27 -7.41
N GLU A 71 -0.98 7.23 -7.95
CA GLU A 71 -1.90 6.37 -7.18
C GLU A 71 -1.18 5.57 -6.08
N ALA A 72 0.03 5.08 -6.35
CA ALA A 72 0.85 4.41 -5.34
C ALA A 72 1.13 5.34 -4.15
N GLY A 73 1.55 6.57 -4.43
CA GLY A 73 1.80 7.57 -3.39
C GLY A 73 0.53 7.94 -2.59
N ARG A 74 -0.64 8.02 -3.24
CA ARG A 74 -1.92 8.26 -2.55
C ARG A 74 -2.30 7.08 -1.64
N LEU A 75 -2.14 5.85 -2.12
CA LEU A 75 -2.37 4.64 -1.33
C LEU A 75 -1.46 4.60 -0.10
N HIS A 76 -0.16 4.86 -0.26
CA HIS A 76 0.80 4.89 0.86
C HIS A 76 0.42 5.95 1.91
N GLN A 77 0.04 7.15 1.46
CA GLN A 77 -0.42 8.20 2.37
C GLN A 77 -1.71 7.83 3.11
N GLY A 78 -2.64 7.13 2.46
CA GLY A 78 -3.86 6.62 3.09
C GLY A 78 -3.54 5.62 4.20
N LEU A 79 -2.70 4.62 3.90
CA LEU A 79 -2.32 3.57 4.85
C LEU A 79 -1.42 4.10 5.98
N ALA A 80 -0.51 5.03 5.70
CA ALA A 80 0.38 5.60 6.72
C ALA A 80 -0.38 6.37 7.82
N LYS A 81 -1.57 6.91 7.50
CA LYS A 81 -2.44 7.56 8.49
C LYS A 81 -2.95 6.57 9.53
N THR A 82 -3.35 5.37 9.10
CA THR A 82 -3.91 4.33 9.97
C THR A 82 -2.84 3.43 10.59
N ALA A 83 -1.68 3.26 9.92
CA ALA A 83 -0.61 2.39 10.39
C ALA A 83 0.01 2.88 11.71
N GLY A 84 0.23 1.98 12.68
CA GLY A 84 0.94 2.29 13.92
C GLY A 84 2.44 2.51 13.73
N THR A 85 3.03 1.94 12.69
CA THR A 85 4.46 2.07 12.35
C THR A 85 4.62 2.14 10.84
N VAL A 86 5.54 2.98 10.37
CA VAL A 86 5.90 3.08 8.95
C VAL A 86 7.42 3.04 8.84
N THR A 87 7.93 2.10 8.05
CA THR A 87 9.37 1.90 7.86
C THR A 87 9.71 1.98 6.38
N LEU A 88 10.68 2.82 6.04
CA LEU A 88 11.35 2.80 4.75
C LEU A 88 12.56 1.87 4.84
N MET A 89 12.64 0.88 3.95
CA MET A 89 13.78 -0.04 3.88
C MET A 89 14.72 0.37 2.75
N VAL A 90 16.00 0.61 3.06
CA VAL A 90 17.05 0.98 2.07
C VAL A 90 18.28 0.11 2.30
N ALA A 91 18.70 -0.66 1.29
CA ALA A 91 19.84 -1.58 1.38
C ALA A 91 19.77 -2.55 2.59
N GLY A 92 18.56 -2.99 2.96
CA GLY A 92 18.32 -3.85 4.13
C GLY A 92 18.30 -3.13 5.48
N LEU A 93 18.48 -1.81 5.48
CA LEU A 93 18.46 -0.98 6.70
C LEU A 93 17.09 -0.30 6.85
N ALA A 94 16.59 -0.31 8.08
CA ALA A 94 15.31 0.29 8.43
C ALA A 94 15.46 1.76 8.80
N LEU A 95 14.69 2.62 8.13
CA LEU A 95 14.47 4.01 8.53
C LEU A 95 13.02 4.15 9.03
N ARG A 96 12.86 4.44 10.32
CA ARG A 96 11.54 4.66 10.91
C ARG A 96 11.00 6.03 10.52
N MET A 97 9.83 6.04 9.87
CA MET A 97 9.11 7.24 9.43
C MET A 97 8.02 7.64 10.43
N LYS A 98 7.39 6.64 11.08
CA LYS A 98 6.38 6.75 12.15
C LYS A 98 6.58 5.58 13.13
#